data_AF-A0A9E3N3D6-F1
#
_entry.id   AF-A0A9E3N3D6-F1
#
_cell.length_a   1.000
_cell.length_b   1.000
_cell.length_c   1.000
_cell.angle_alpha   90.00
_cell.angle_beta   90.00
_cell.angle_gamma   90.00
#
_symmetry.space_group_name_H-M   'P 1'
#
loop_
_entity.id
_entity.type
_entity.pdbx_description
1 polymer ?
#
loop_
_entity_poly.entity_id
_entity_poly.type
_entity_poly.pdbx_seq_one_letter_code
_entity_poly.pdbx_strand_id
1 'polypeptide(L)'
;MRLLPGYEEAVVHRCEGCNGMWFENMAHVQLRDDAERIDPTAPQPPAADDAFDPTAPAADTILCPACGHYPLIHMVDPHQPHIRFESCKFCYGRFYDAGEFRDFVDDSEYDTAFDRLIRKLKPLIEGPSEV
;
A
#
# COMPACT_ATOMS: atom_id res chain seq x y z
N MET A 1 4.22 30.37 1.18
CA MET A 1 3.37 29.33 1.78
C MET A 1 4.16 28.68 2.90
N ARG A 2 3.57 28.43 4.07
CA ARG A 2 4.28 27.83 5.22
C ARG A 2 3.56 26.56 5.66
N LEU A 3 4.24 25.43 5.48
CA LEU A 3 3.90 24.16 6.10
C LEU A 3 4.09 24.28 7.62
N LEU A 4 3.13 23.72 8.36
CA LEU A 4 3.07 23.82 9.81
C LEU A 4 3.85 22.68 10.46
N PRO A 5 4.48 22.90 11.64
CA PRO A 5 5.21 21.84 12.34
C PRO A 5 4.23 20.72 12.78
N GLY A 6 4.53 19.47 12.44
CA GLY A 6 3.67 18.31 12.75
C GLY A 6 2.66 17.91 11.67
N TYR A 7 2.76 18.48 10.46
CA TYR A 7 1.74 18.33 9.43
C TYR A 7 2.32 18.02 8.06
N GLU A 8 2.40 16.73 7.77
CA GLU A 8 1.69 16.14 6.63
C GLU A 8 1.16 14.77 7.12
N GLU A 9 -0.16 14.53 7.04
CA GLU A 9 -0.70 13.18 7.30
C GLU A 9 -0.64 12.36 6.02
N ALA A 10 -0.21 11.11 6.14
CA ALA A 10 -0.35 10.13 5.09
C ALA A 10 -1.84 9.93 4.79
N VAL A 11 -2.27 10.24 3.57
CA VAL A 11 -3.68 10.10 3.19
C VAL A 11 -3.89 8.79 2.45
N VAL A 12 -4.90 8.02 2.91
CA VAL A 12 -5.38 6.80 2.27
C VAL A 12 -6.91 6.84 2.13
N HIS A 13 -7.42 6.32 1.03
CA HIS A 13 -8.85 6.21 0.74
C HIS A 13 -9.21 4.78 0.36
N ARG A 14 -10.36 4.30 0.84
CA ARG A 14 -10.93 3.01 0.44
C ARG A 14 -11.94 3.22 -0.69
N CYS A 15 -11.87 2.40 -1.73
CA CYS A 15 -12.93 2.28 -2.72
C CYS A 15 -14.12 1.51 -2.14
N GLU A 16 -15.32 2.10 -2.13
CA GLU A 16 -16.53 1.43 -1.61
C GLU A 16 -17.06 0.32 -2.53
N GLY A 17 -16.65 0.30 -3.80
CA GLY A 17 -17.09 -0.70 -4.78
C GLY A 17 -16.29 -2.00 -4.72
N CYS A 18 -14.95 -1.89 -4.73
CA CYS A 18 -14.05 -3.05 -4.77
C CYS A 18 -13.25 -3.27 -3.48
N ASN A 19 -13.33 -2.35 -2.50
CA ASN A 19 -12.52 -2.35 -1.27
C ASN A 19 -11.01 -2.11 -1.46
N GLY A 20 -10.53 -1.79 -2.67
CA GLY A 20 -9.14 -1.40 -2.90
C GLY A 20 -8.76 -0.07 -2.23
N MET A 21 -7.46 0.17 -2.11
CA MET A 21 -6.86 1.28 -1.36
C MET A 21 -6.11 2.23 -2.27
N TRP A 22 -6.53 3.50 -2.28
CA TRP A 22 -5.77 4.58 -2.89
C TRP A 22 -4.92 5.29 -1.85
N PHE A 23 -3.60 5.21 -2.00
CA PHE A 23 -2.63 5.95 -1.21
C PHE A 23 -2.18 7.18 -1.98
N GLU A 24 -2.26 8.35 -1.35
CA GLU A 24 -1.58 9.52 -1.88
C GLU A 24 -0.06 9.32 -1.89
N ASN A 25 0.66 10.29 -2.47
CA ASN A 25 2.10 10.21 -2.65
C ASN A 25 2.80 9.78 -1.35
N MET A 26 3.57 8.68 -1.43
CA MET A 26 4.31 8.09 -0.31
C MET A 26 3.49 7.58 0.90
N ALA A 27 2.16 7.72 0.93
CA ALA A 27 1.35 7.31 2.08
C ALA A 27 1.45 5.78 2.35
N HIS A 28 1.60 4.96 1.30
CA HIS A 28 1.83 3.52 1.40
C HIS A 28 3.11 3.12 2.17
N VAL A 29 4.11 4.01 2.24
CA VAL A 29 5.33 3.79 3.05
C VAL A 29 5.10 4.22 4.49
N GLN A 30 4.43 5.36 4.69
CA GLN A 30 4.20 5.94 6.01
C GLN A 30 3.19 5.13 6.84
N LEU A 31 2.29 4.42 6.17
CA LEU A 31 1.18 3.70 6.80
C LEU A 31 1.40 2.19 6.90
N ARG A 32 2.64 1.69 6.71
CA ARG A 32 2.94 0.25 6.76
C ARG A 32 2.55 -0.37 8.11
N ASP A 33 2.86 0.28 9.22
CA ASP A 33 2.55 -0.25 10.56
C ASP A 33 1.05 -0.38 10.85
N ASP A 34 0.21 0.27 10.04
CA ASP A 34 -1.25 0.25 10.13
C ASP A 34 -1.91 -0.66 9.09
N ALA A 35 -1.14 -1.48 8.36
CA ALA A 35 -1.64 -2.21 7.20
C ALA A 35 -2.88 -3.08 7.47
N GLU A 36 -2.91 -3.84 8.55
CA GLU A 36 -4.06 -4.68 8.90
C GLU A 36 -5.32 -3.86 9.23
N ARG A 37 -5.13 -2.66 9.79
CA ARG A 37 -6.23 -1.73 10.11
C ARG A 37 -6.75 -1.03 8.85
N ILE A 38 -5.84 -0.64 7.96
CA ILE A 38 -6.17 0.05 6.71
C ILE A 38 -6.76 -0.93 5.71
N ASP A 39 -6.17 -2.10 5.55
CA ASP A 39 -6.59 -3.16 4.64
C ASP A 39 -6.95 -4.44 5.41
N PRO A 40 -8.19 -4.54 5.92
CA PRO A 40 -8.62 -5.68 6.72
C PRO A 40 -8.86 -6.94 5.88
N THR A 41 -8.88 -6.83 4.54
CA THR A 41 -9.01 -7.98 3.65
C THR A 41 -7.75 -8.84 3.77
N ALA A 42 -7.93 -10.15 3.92
CA ALA A 42 -6.78 -11.05 3.97
C ALA A 42 -6.08 -11.08 2.59
N PRO A 43 -4.74 -11.16 2.54
CA PRO A 43 -4.01 -11.41 1.31
C PRO A 43 -4.56 -12.64 0.59
N GLN A 44 -4.70 -12.53 -0.72
CA GLN A 44 -5.11 -13.64 -1.56
C GLN A 44 -3.90 -14.16 -2.32
N PRO A 45 -3.57 -15.46 -2.23
CA PRO A 45 -2.49 -16.00 -3.03
C PRO A 45 -2.84 -15.84 -4.52
N PRO A 46 -1.85 -15.59 -5.39
CA PRO A 46 -2.08 -15.54 -6.83
C PRO A 46 -2.72 -16.87 -7.29
N ALA A 47 -3.65 -16.78 -8.23
CA ALA A 47 -4.27 -17.99 -8.78
C ALA A 47 -3.21 -18.85 -9.48
N ALA A 48 -3.40 -20.17 -9.47
CA ALA A 48 -2.38 -21.13 -9.94
C ALA A 48 -2.00 -20.97 -11.42
N ASP A 49 -2.84 -20.31 -12.21
CA ASP A 49 -2.70 -20.01 -13.63
C ASP A 49 -2.56 -18.50 -13.91
N ASP A 50 -2.34 -17.69 -12.88
CA ASP A 50 -2.20 -16.23 -12.98
C ASP A 50 -0.82 -15.83 -13.54
N ALA A 51 -0.64 -16.08 -14.84
CA ALA A 51 0.50 -15.59 -15.59
C ALA A 51 0.38 -14.08 -15.80
N PHE A 52 1.13 -13.29 -15.03
CA PHE A 52 1.21 -11.85 -15.27
C PHE A 52 1.89 -11.57 -16.61
N ASP A 53 1.21 -10.84 -17.49
CA ASP A 53 1.85 -10.22 -18.64
C ASP A 53 1.90 -8.69 -18.42
N PRO A 54 3.09 -8.11 -18.10
CA PRO A 54 3.24 -6.66 -17.91
C PRO A 54 2.94 -5.85 -19.18
N THR A 55 2.83 -6.52 -20.34
CA THR A 55 2.54 -5.91 -21.64
C THR A 55 1.08 -6.07 -22.04
N ALA A 56 0.31 -6.89 -21.33
CA ALA A 56 -1.11 -7.04 -21.58
C ALA A 56 -1.85 -5.73 -21.25
N PRO A 57 -2.84 -5.35 -22.07
CA PRO A 57 -3.69 -4.21 -21.76
C PRO A 57 -4.50 -4.49 -20.48
N ALA A 58 -4.64 -3.46 -19.65
CA ALA A 58 -5.55 -3.46 -18.50
C ALA A 58 -6.93 -3.97 -18.90
N ALA A 59 -7.52 -4.89 -18.12
CA ALA A 59 -8.91 -5.29 -18.33
C ALA A 59 -9.85 -4.09 -18.16
N ASP A 60 -9.55 -3.22 -17.19
CA ASP A 60 -10.25 -1.96 -16.94
C ASP A 60 -9.24 -0.83 -16.66
N THR A 61 -9.43 0.31 -17.31
CA THR A 61 -8.58 1.49 -17.06
C THR A 61 -9.13 2.27 -15.86
N ILE A 62 -8.44 2.18 -14.72
CA ILE A 62 -8.74 3.00 -13.55
C ILE A 62 -8.21 4.42 -13.76
N LEU A 63 -9.05 5.43 -13.54
CA LEU A 63 -8.62 6.83 -13.52
C LEU A 63 -8.10 7.19 -12.13
N CYS A 64 -7.04 7.99 -12.08
CA CYS A 64 -6.45 8.46 -10.84
C CYS A 64 -7.49 9.21 -9.99
N PRO A 65 -7.80 8.75 -8.77
CA PRO A 65 -8.80 9.40 -7.92
C PRO A 65 -8.41 10.84 -7.52
N ALA A 66 -7.12 11.11 -7.37
CA ALA A 66 -6.62 12.44 -6.99
C ALA A 66 -6.55 13.42 -8.17
N CYS A 67 -6.21 12.96 -9.37
CA CYS A 67 -6.08 13.82 -10.56
C CYS A 67 -7.32 13.85 -11.46
N GLY A 68 -8.23 12.87 -11.33
CA GLY A 68 -9.49 12.73 -12.05
C GLY A 68 -9.38 12.18 -13.47
N HIS A 69 -8.39 12.59 -14.25
CA HIS A 69 -8.37 12.34 -15.71
C HIS A 69 -7.22 11.46 -16.20
N TYR A 70 -6.22 11.18 -15.36
CA TYR A 70 -5.07 10.40 -15.78
C TYR A 70 -5.31 8.91 -15.55
N PRO A 71 -5.19 8.06 -16.58
CA PRO A 71 -5.23 6.62 -16.38
C PRO A 71 -4.04 6.20 -15.51
N LEU A 72 -4.31 5.32 -14.55
CA LEU A 72 -3.24 4.69 -13.80
C LEU A 72 -2.49 3.69 -14.68
N ILE A 73 -1.22 3.46 -14.35
CA ILE A 73 -0.41 2.43 -15.00
C ILE A 73 -0.22 1.25 -14.08
N HIS A 74 -0.24 0.04 -14.65
CA HIS A 74 0.11 -1.16 -13.91
C HIS A 74 1.61 -1.19 -13.62
N MET A 75 1.90 -1.57 -12.40
CA MET A 75 3.21 -1.73 -11.83
C MET A 75 3.28 -3.11 -11.18
N VAL A 76 4.49 -3.61 -11.06
CA VAL A 76 4.80 -4.82 -10.29
C VAL A 76 5.77 -4.41 -9.21
N ASP A 77 5.56 -4.92 -8.00
CA ASP A 77 6.57 -4.77 -6.96
C ASP A 77 7.81 -5.61 -7.31
N PRO A 78 9.01 -5.02 -7.36
CA PRO A 78 10.22 -5.74 -7.77
C PRO A 78 10.67 -6.81 -6.75
N HIS A 79 10.30 -6.68 -5.47
CA HIS A 79 10.63 -7.62 -4.40
C HIS A 79 9.54 -8.70 -4.26
N GLN A 80 8.29 -8.32 -4.53
CA GLN A 80 7.14 -9.21 -4.49
C GLN A 80 6.43 -9.24 -5.85
N PRO A 81 6.92 -10.00 -6.86
CA PRO A 81 6.38 -9.97 -8.22
C PRO A 81 4.91 -10.41 -8.35
N HIS A 82 4.35 -11.02 -7.30
CA HIS A 82 2.94 -11.35 -7.22
C HIS A 82 2.07 -10.15 -6.84
N ILE A 83 2.66 -9.12 -6.21
CA ILE A 83 2.01 -7.84 -5.93
C ILE A 83 2.02 -7.01 -7.20
N ARG A 84 0.82 -6.75 -7.69
CA ARG A 84 0.55 -5.87 -8.82
C ARG A 84 -0.19 -4.67 -8.25
N PHE A 85 0.09 -3.48 -8.76
CA PHE A 85 -0.58 -2.29 -8.25
C PHE A 85 -0.61 -1.24 -9.34
N GLU A 86 -1.56 -0.30 -9.27
CA GLU A 86 -1.63 0.78 -10.22
C GLU A 86 -1.02 2.06 -9.66
N SER A 87 -0.38 2.87 -10.50
CA SER A 87 0.21 4.13 -10.08
C SER A 87 -0.12 5.29 -11.03
N CYS A 88 -0.30 6.48 -10.46
CA CYS A 88 -0.46 7.69 -11.24
C CYS A 88 0.90 8.26 -11.61
N LYS A 89 1.15 8.44 -12.92
CA LYS A 89 2.38 9.06 -13.43
C LYS A 89 2.60 10.53 -13.02
N PHE A 90 1.56 11.21 -12.50
CA PHE A 90 1.59 12.64 -12.22
C PHE A 90 1.65 12.96 -10.72
N CYS A 91 0.77 12.36 -9.91
CA CYS A 91 0.76 12.57 -8.46
C CYS A 91 1.49 11.48 -7.68
N TYR A 92 1.95 10.41 -8.36
CA TYR A 92 2.68 9.28 -7.77
C TYR A 92 1.91 8.52 -6.67
N GLY A 93 0.60 8.74 -6.56
CA GLY A 93 -0.27 7.89 -5.75
C GLY A 93 -0.33 6.47 -6.29
N ARG A 94 -0.69 5.54 -5.41
CA ARG A 94 -0.76 4.10 -5.69
C ARG A 94 -2.14 3.56 -5.33
N PHE A 95 -2.65 2.67 -6.17
CA PHE A 95 -3.84 1.88 -5.91
C PHE A 95 -3.41 0.43 -5.68
N TYR A 96 -3.89 -0.17 -4.59
CA TYR A 96 -3.75 -1.59 -4.30
C TYR A 96 -5.15 -2.21 -4.28
N ASP A 97 -5.33 -3.39 -4.86
CA ASP A 97 -6.58 -4.13 -4.71
C ASP A 97 -6.77 -4.59 -3.26
N ALA A 98 -7.99 -5.03 -2.94
CA ALA A 98 -8.35 -5.43 -1.59
C ALA A 98 -7.48 -6.61 -1.11
N GLY A 99 -6.71 -6.40 -0.04
CA GLY A 99 -5.78 -7.36 0.54
C GLY A 99 -4.33 -7.22 0.05
N GLU A 100 -4.10 -6.55 -1.09
CA GLU A 100 -2.75 -6.43 -1.66
C GLU A 100 -1.86 -5.46 -0.88
N PHE A 101 -2.42 -4.41 -0.27
CA PHE A 101 -1.59 -3.52 0.57
C PHE A 101 -1.11 -4.25 1.82
N ARG A 102 -1.99 -5.08 2.42
CA ARG A 102 -1.61 -5.92 3.55
C ARG A 102 -0.53 -6.93 3.16
N ASP A 103 -0.67 -7.56 2.00
CA ASP A 103 0.32 -8.50 1.46
C ASP A 103 1.67 -7.81 1.19
N PHE A 104 1.63 -6.67 0.50
CA PHE A 104 2.80 -5.82 0.23
C PHE A 104 3.61 -5.46 1.48
N VAL A 105 2.94 -5.27 2.62
CA VAL A 105 3.60 -4.92 3.89
C VAL A 105 4.23 -6.13 4.59
N ASP A 106 3.69 -7.34 4.38
CA ASP A 106 4.17 -8.60 4.98
C ASP A 106 5.48 -9.13 4.35
N ASP A 107 6.17 -8.26 3.61
CA ASP A 107 7.46 -8.55 3.02
C ASP A 107 8.56 -8.74 4.08
N SER A 108 9.12 -9.94 4.07
CA SER A 108 10.29 -10.31 4.87
C SER A 108 11.60 -9.61 4.46
N GLU A 109 11.67 -8.94 3.29
CA GLU A 109 12.87 -8.21 2.84
C GLU A 109 12.96 -6.78 3.40
N TYR A 110 11.85 -6.12 3.72
CA TYR A 110 11.84 -4.86 4.46
C TYR A 110 11.93 -5.06 5.98
N ASP A 111 11.88 -6.31 6.45
CA ASP A 111 12.05 -6.69 7.84
C ASP A 111 13.55 -6.81 8.17
N THR A 112 14.23 -5.67 8.27
CA THR A 112 15.65 -5.66 8.61
C THR A 112 15.86 -6.21 10.03
N ALA A 113 17.08 -6.64 10.35
CA ALA A 113 17.42 -7.02 11.71
C ALA A 113 17.14 -5.90 12.74
N PHE A 114 17.18 -4.64 12.29
CA PHE A 114 16.80 -3.48 13.10
C PHE A 114 15.29 -3.38 13.29
N ASP A 115 14.48 -3.61 12.26
CA ASP A 115 13.01 -3.59 12.36
C ASP A 115 12.49 -4.70 13.28
N ARG A 116 13.08 -5.90 13.18
CA ARG A 116 12.83 -7.01 14.12
C ARG A 116 13.17 -6.64 15.56
N LEU A 117 14.30 -5.97 15.76
CA LEU A 117 14.74 -5.54 17.08
C LEU A 117 13.80 -4.46 17.64
N ILE A 118 13.44 -3.47 16.84
CA ILE A 118 12.51 -2.40 17.23
C ILE A 118 11.14 -2.97 17.57
N ARG A 119 10.57 -3.88 16.75
CA ARG A 119 9.30 -4.56 17.07
C ARG A 119 9.36 -5.34 18.38
N LYS A 120 10.48 -6.03 18.66
CA LYS A 120 10.69 -6.71 19.95
C LYS A 120 10.82 -5.74 21.13
N LEU A 121 11.35 -4.54 20.91
CA LEU A 121 11.56 -3.53 21.93
C LEU A 121 10.35 -2.57 22.08
N LYS A 122 9.46 -2.48 21.09
CA LYS A 122 8.25 -1.65 21.11
C LYS A 122 7.41 -1.80 22.40
N PRO A 123 7.08 -3.01 22.88
CA PRO A 123 6.35 -3.18 24.14
C PRO A 123 7.15 -2.78 25.40
N LEU A 124 8.48 -2.58 25.29
CA LEU A 124 9.33 -2.10 26.39
C LEU A 124 9.46 -0.57 26.38
N ILE A 125 9.21 0.08 25.24
CA ILE A 125 9.35 1.54 25.06
C ILE A 125 8.00 2.25 25.28
N GLU A 126 6.90 1.67 24.79
CA GLU A 126 5.58 2.29 24.85
C GLU A 126 4.87 2.11 26.20
N GLY A 127 5.44 1.31 27.11
CA GLY A 127 4.83 0.97 28.40
C GLY A 127 3.52 0.19 28.21
N PRO A 128 2.95 -0.39 29.29
CA PRO A 128 1.64 -1.02 29.19
C PRO A 128 0.60 0.04 28.81
N SER A 129 -0.15 -0.22 27.72
CA SER A 129 -1.40 0.48 27.42
C SER A 129 -2.27 0.48 28.68
N GLU A 130 -2.51 1.65 29.25
CA GLU A 130 -3.50 1.80 30.32
C GLU A 130 -4.87 1.38 29.75
N VAL A 131 -5.42 0.31 30.32
CA VAL A 131 -6.83 -0.07 30.22
C VAL A 131 -7.50 0.39 31.50
#